data_AF-A0AA38MNE9-F1
#
_entry.id   AF-A0AA38MNE9-F1
#
_cell.length_a   1.000
_cell.length_b   1.000
_cell.length_c   1.000
_cell.angle_alpha   90.00
_cell.angle_beta   90.00
_cell.angle_gamma   90.00
#
_symmetry.space_group_name_H-M   'P 1'
#
loop_
_entity.id
_entity.type
_entity.pdbx_description
1 polymer ?
#
loop_
_entity_poly.entity_id
_entity_poly.type
_entity_poly.pdbx_seq_one_letter_code
_entity_poly.pdbx_strand_id
1 'polypeptide(L)'
;MVVFEDGRAISYWNGNVIELRQVGKIAVLAGDGFLAPTRTRSRRCPQKPELKKLWTDFLYLHLGNSVSVNNFFLCSFHFEEKCFDRTSAQKVVLRPHSVPTISYTYEERITNVVTFRGNETHHTEVCDAPSVEPQQNIEDELSNKVFEITKKLENLTTKTCANVLLKQQINNLKTLVSQQQCTIKTLKRRTSKQQRKICNLKDVVSSLRKKINYYENNSVDVNKFQENTELLSRIKLIIQDYFDETNTGNQNCEPDMEEILKLNVGRRFDEEESVTTMQKTTKIVIITFTQLNKTQLDISVAT
;
A
#
# COMPACT_ATOMS: atom_id res chain seq x y z
N MET A 1 5.17 2.11 17.32
CA MET A 1 5.67 3.45 16.94
C MET A 1 5.05 3.82 15.61
N VAL A 2 4.36 4.97 15.54
CA VAL A 2 3.77 5.48 14.28
C VAL A 2 4.73 6.52 13.73
N VAL A 3 5.16 6.34 12.49
CA VAL A 3 6.09 7.22 11.77
C VAL A 3 5.37 7.77 10.54
N PHE A 4 5.58 9.05 10.22
CA PHE A 4 5.03 9.67 9.03
C PHE A 4 6.12 9.81 7.98
N GLU A 5 5.94 9.14 6.84
CA GLU A 5 6.83 9.21 5.67
C GLU A 5 5.99 9.50 4.43
N ASP A 6 6.42 10.45 3.59
CA ASP A 6 5.79 10.81 2.31
C ASP A 6 4.27 11.08 2.40
N GLY A 7 3.82 11.74 3.47
CA GLY A 7 2.41 12.07 3.69
C GLY A 7 1.53 10.88 4.10
N ARG A 8 2.13 9.76 4.50
CA ARG A 8 1.42 8.54 4.95
C ARG A 8 1.77 8.21 6.39
N ALA A 9 0.77 7.84 7.17
CA ALA A 9 0.98 7.31 8.51
C ALA A 9 1.33 5.83 8.40
N ILE A 10 2.47 5.44 8.96
CA ILE A 10 3.02 4.09 8.89
C ILE A 10 3.21 3.58 10.32
N SER A 11 2.70 2.39 10.60
CA SER A 11 2.93 1.70 11.88
C SER A 11 3.82 0.48 11.64
N TYR A 12 4.78 0.27 12.53
CA TYR A 12 5.62 -0.92 12.54
C TYR A 12 5.11 -1.90 13.60
N TRP A 13 4.74 -3.11 13.18
CA TRP A 13 4.33 -4.21 14.07
C TRP A 13 5.01 -5.51 13.67
N ASN A 14 5.76 -6.13 14.59
CA ASN A 14 6.56 -7.34 14.36
C ASN A 14 7.42 -7.29 13.07
N GLY A 15 8.11 -6.17 12.83
CA GLY A 15 8.96 -5.98 11.65
C GLY A 15 8.23 -5.74 10.33
N ASN A 16 6.90 -5.60 10.35
CA ASN A 16 6.11 -5.31 9.16
C ASN A 16 5.61 -3.86 9.13
N VAL A 17 5.67 -3.26 7.94
CA VAL A 17 5.17 -1.92 7.61
C VAL A 17 3.67 -1.99 7.36
N ILE A 18 2.87 -1.33 8.20
CA ILE A 18 1.42 -1.20 8.04
C ILE A 18 1.10 0.21 7.59
N GLU A 19 0.74 0.37 6.31
CA GLU A 19 0.29 1.64 5.73
C GLU A 19 -1.14 1.95 6.22
N LEU A 20 -1.28 2.98 7.05
CA LEU A 20 -2.58 3.47 7.52
C LEU A 20 -3.19 4.34 6.42
N ARG A 21 -3.95 3.72 5.52
CA ARG A 21 -4.67 4.45 4.46
C ARG A 21 -5.78 5.28 5.08
N GLN A 22 -5.88 6.55 4.64
CA GLN A 22 -6.91 7.50 5.03
C GLN A 22 -8.29 6.86 5.15
N VAL A 23 -8.77 6.75 6.38
CA VAL A 23 -10.18 6.72 6.71
C VAL A 23 -10.27 7.53 8.00
N GLY A 24 -11.16 8.52 8.06
CA GLY A 24 -11.53 9.25 9.29
C GLY A 24 -12.23 8.38 10.33
N LYS A 25 -11.68 7.19 10.57
CA LYS A 25 -12.12 6.15 11.48
C LYS A 25 -10.84 5.54 12.02
N ILE A 26 -10.32 6.12 13.10
CA ILE A 26 -9.37 5.41 13.94
C ILE A 26 -10.19 4.30 14.61
N ALA A 27 -10.29 3.17 13.94
CA ALA A 27 -10.49 1.91 14.63
C ALA A 27 -9.15 1.67 15.33
N VAL A 28 -9.16 1.72 16.66
CA VAL A 28 -8.04 1.16 17.42
C VAL A 28 -8.15 -0.34 17.23
N LEU A 29 -7.55 -0.78 16.12
CA LEU A 29 -7.34 -2.18 15.78
C LEU A 29 -6.24 -2.66 16.72
N ALA A 30 -6.64 -3.12 17.89
CA ALA A 30 -5.97 -4.28 18.44
C ALA A 30 -6.27 -5.45 17.48
N GLY A 31 -5.40 -5.64 16.47
CA GLY A 31 -5.42 -6.77 15.55
C GLY A 31 -6.34 -6.63 14.33
N ASP A 32 -5.77 -7.02 13.18
CA ASP A 32 -6.45 -7.57 12.01
C ASP A 32 -7.08 -6.62 10.99
N GLY A 33 -6.22 -6.18 10.07
CA GLY A 33 -6.61 -5.97 8.67
C GLY A 33 -6.85 -7.28 7.89
N PHE A 34 -7.43 -8.31 8.51
CA PHE A 34 -8.24 -9.38 7.90
C PHE A 34 -8.63 -10.34 9.03
N LEU A 35 -9.92 -10.37 9.38
CA LEU A 35 -10.53 -11.22 10.42
C LEU A 35 -10.31 -10.77 11.88
N ALA A 36 -10.85 -9.60 12.26
CA ALA A 36 -11.41 -9.49 13.60
C ALA A 36 -12.29 -10.74 13.85
N PRO A 37 -12.29 -11.36 15.05
CA PRO A 37 -13.24 -12.41 15.38
C PRO A 37 -14.60 -11.93 14.92
N THR A 38 -15.28 -12.70 14.07
CA THR A 38 -16.34 -12.27 13.15
C THR A 38 -17.60 -11.67 13.81
N ARG A 39 -17.55 -11.31 15.10
CA ARG A 39 -18.65 -10.78 15.90
C ARG A 39 -18.27 -9.71 16.94
N THR A 40 -17.09 -9.08 16.88
CA THR A 40 -16.78 -7.99 17.81
C THR A 40 -17.49 -6.70 17.38
N ARG A 41 -18.40 -6.20 18.22
CA ARG A 41 -19.16 -4.99 17.92
C ARG A 41 -18.31 -3.76 18.25
N SER A 42 -17.96 -2.99 17.22
CA SER A 42 -17.32 -1.68 17.40
C SER A 42 -18.29 -0.67 18.03
N ARG A 43 -17.79 0.12 18.98
CA ARG A 43 -18.54 1.12 19.74
C ARG A 43 -18.05 2.51 19.37
N ARG A 44 -19.00 3.41 19.06
CA ARG A 44 -18.70 4.82 18.75
C ARG A 44 -18.21 5.53 20.01
N CYS A 45 -17.27 6.45 19.84
CA CYS A 45 -16.89 7.41 20.86
C CYS A 45 -18.14 8.15 21.40
N PRO A 46 -18.27 8.32 22.73
CA PRO A 46 -19.36 9.06 23.35
C PRO A 46 -19.45 10.52 22.89
N GLN A 47 -20.67 11.05 22.84
CA GLN A 47 -20.91 12.48 22.53
C GLN A 47 -20.71 13.39 23.76
N LYS A 48 -20.83 12.85 24.98
CA LYS A 48 -20.65 13.62 26.21
C LYS A 48 -19.15 14.01 26.37
N PRO A 49 -18.82 15.29 26.58
CA PRO A 49 -17.44 15.77 26.54
C PRO A 49 -16.56 15.14 27.64
N GLU A 50 -17.10 14.95 28.84
CA GLU A 50 -16.40 14.31 29.96
C GLU A 50 -15.99 12.87 29.63
N LEU A 51 -16.92 12.09 29.08
CA LEU A 51 -16.66 10.69 28.72
C LEU A 51 -15.77 10.57 27.48
N LYS A 52 -15.93 11.50 26.53
CA LYS A 52 -15.05 11.63 25.37
C LYS A 52 -13.60 11.91 25.79
N LYS A 53 -13.39 12.77 26.78
CA LYS A 53 -12.06 13.04 27.36
C LYS A 53 -11.45 11.76 27.94
N LEU A 54 -12.19 11.02 28.77
CA LEU A 54 -11.68 9.76 29.35
C LEU A 54 -11.31 8.71 28.30
N TRP A 55 -12.13 8.55 27.25
CA TRP A 55 -11.80 7.63 26.15
C TRP A 55 -10.58 8.10 25.36
N THR A 56 -10.43 9.41 25.19
CA THR A 56 -9.30 10.03 24.49
C THR A 56 -8.01 9.87 25.28
N ASP A 57 -8.04 10.13 26.59
CA ASP A 57 -6.90 9.96 27.50
C ASP A 57 -6.44 8.49 27.50
N PHE A 58 -7.40 7.54 27.53
CA PHE A 58 -7.11 6.12 27.37
C PHE A 58 -6.39 5.82 26.04
N LEU A 59 -6.81 6.43 24.93
CA LEU A 59 -6.13 6.25 23.64
C LEU A 59 -4.75 6.86 23.59
N TYR A 60 -4.57 8.06 24.14
CA TYR A 60 -3.27 8.71 24.20
C TYR A 60 -2.25 7.88 24.98
N LEU A 61 -2.70 7.25 26.07
CA LEU A 61 -1.86 6.35 26.85
C LEU A 61 -1.34 5.16 26.02
N HIS A 62 -2.14 4.64 25.09
CA HIS A 62 -1.82 3.40 24.34
C HIS A 62 -1.26 3.64 22.92
N LEU A 63 -1.59 4.77 22.29
CA LEU A 63 -1.28 5.06 20.88
C LEU A 63 -0.43 6.31 20.70
N GLY A 64 -0.24 7.11 21.74
CA GLY A 64 0.46 8.40 21.68
C GLY A 64 -0.35 9.52 21.01
N ASN A 65 0.25 10.72 20.93
CA ASN A 65 -0.42 11.98 20.55
C ASN A 65 -0.93 12.08 19.09
N SER A 66 -0.85 11.00 18.31
CA SER A 66 -1.15 10.99 16.87
C SER A 66 -2.63 10.71 16.53
N VAL A 67 -3.48 10.51 17.53
CA VAL A 67 -4.88 10.10 17.32
C VAL A 67 -5.80 11.31 17.13
N SER A 68 -6.50 11.34 15.99
CA SER A 68 -7.63 12.26 15.77
C SER A 68 -8.75 12.00 16.78
N VAL A 69 -9.02 12.99 17.63
CA VAL A 69 -10.02 12.98 18.70
C VAL A 69 -11.46 12.97 18.21
N ASN A 70 -11.68 13.21 16.92
CA ASN A 70 -13.00 13.35 16.34
C ASN A 70 -13.32 12.13 15.48
N ASN A 71 -14.10 11.21 16.06
CA ASN A 71 -14.69 10.01 15.43
C ASN A 71 -13.81 8.75 15.39
N PHE A 72 -13.48 8.23 16.57
CA PHE A 72 -12.88 6.90 16.71
C PHE A 72 -13.88 5.85 17.21
N PHE A 73 -13.50 4.58 17.03
CA PHE A 73 -14.26 3.43 17.49
C PHE A 73 -13.36 2.52 18.33
N LEU A 74 -13.94 1.97 19.40
CA LEU A 74 -13.31 0.94 20.23
C LEU A 74 -14.06 -0.38 20.06
N CYS A 75 -13.32 -1.48 19.95
CA CYS A 75 -13.94 -2.80 20.00
C CYS A 75 -14.37 -3.13 21.44
N SER A 76 -15.25 -4.13 21.59
CA SER A 76 -15.76 -4.55 22.91
C SER A 76 -14.66 -5.05 23.86
N PHE A 77 -13.48 -5.44 23.37
CA PHE A 77 -12.39 -5.94 24.20
C PHE A 77 -11.68 -4.89 25.04
N HIS A 78 -11.90 -3.60 24.77
CA HIS A 78 -11.33 -2.54 25.61
C HIS A 78 -12.16 -2.27 26.88
N PHE A 79 -13.28 -2.98 27.05
CA PHE A 79 -14.20 -2.79 28.17
C PHE A 79 -14.32 -4.07 28.97
N GLU A 80 -14.37 -3.95 30.29
CA GLU A 80 -14.75 -5.05 31.17
C GLU A 80 -16.20 -5.52 30.92
N GLU A 81 -16.48 -6.76 31.30
CA GLU A 81 -17.81 -7.36 31.12
C GLU A 81 -18.91 -6.56 31.84
N LYS A 82 -18.60 -5.96 33.01
CA LYS A 82 -19.53 -5.15 33.79
C LYS A 82 -19.95 -3.84 33.09
N CYS A 83 -19.19 -3.38 32.11
CA CYS A 83 -19.51 -2.20 31.30
C CYS A 83 -20.63 -2.49 30.29
N PHE A 84 -20.99 -3.75 30.07
CA PHE A 84 -22.05 -4.11 29.16
C PHE A 84 -23.38 -4.28 29.89
N ASP A 85 -24.43 -3.70 29.31
CA ASP A 85 -25.80 -3.97 29.65
C ASP A 85 -26.31 -5.11 28.76
N ARG A 86 -26.62 -6.25 29.40
CA ARG A 86 -27.20 -7.45 28.79
C ARG A 86 -28.66 -7.66 29.20
N THR A 87 -29.30 -6.67 29.81
CA THR A 87 -30.71 -6.75 30.24
C THR A 87 -31.65 -6.97 29.04
N SER A 88 -31.27 -6.45 27.86
CA SER A 88 -31.94 -6.77 26.60
C SER A 88 -31.42 -8.09 26.02
N ALA A 89 -32.31 -9.08 25.89
CA ALA A 89 -32.00 -10.38 25.28
C ALA A 89 -31.47 -10.27 23.84
N GLN A 90 -31.79 -9.20 23.12
CA GLN A 90 -31.45 -9.04 21.70
C GLN A 90 -30.22 -8.14 21.46
N LYS A 91 -29.84 -7.29 22.43
CA LYS A 91 -28.86 -6.24 22.18
C LYS A 91 -27.98 -5.98 23.40
N VAL A 92 -26.72 -6.36 23.28
CA VAL A 92 -25.66 -5.92 24.20
C VAL A 92 -25.27 -4.47 23.89
N VAL A 93 -25.50 -3.57 24.84
CA VAL A 93 -25.17 -2.14 24.78
C VAL A 93 -24.12 -1.81 25.85
N LEU A 94 -23.31 -0.78 25.67
CA LEU A 94 -22.49 -0.26 26.77
C LEU A 94 -23.37 0.50 27.74
N ARG A 95 -23.17 0.30 29.05
CA ARG A 95 -23.85 1.09 30.08
C ARG A 95 -23.49 2.57 29.93
N PRO A 96 -24.39 3.50 30.28
CA PRO A 96 -24.06 4.91 30.40
C PRO A 96 -22.82 5.08 31.28
N HIS A 97 -21.91 5.97 30.89
CA HIS A 97 -20.66 6.27 31.62
C HIS A 97 -19.60 5.16 31.63
N SER A 98 -19.75 4.12 30.80
CA SER A 98 -18.69 3.13 30.62
C SER A 98 -17.45 3.74 30.00
N VAL A 99 -16.30 3.49 30.61
CA VAL A 99 -14.97 3.84 30.11
C VAL A 99 -14.19 2.58 29.76
N PRO A 100 -13.25 2.64 28.81
CA PRO A 100 -12.34 1.54 28.54
C PRO A 100 -11.44 1.34 29.76
N THR A 101 -11.43 0.14 30.32
CA THR A 101 -10.64 -0.19 31.53
C THR A 101 -9.56 -1.21 31.29
N ILE A 102 -9.65 -1.98 30.19
CA ILE A 102 -8.67 -3.02 29.88
C ILE A 102 -7.48 -2.38 29.16
N SER A 103 -6.47 -2.03 29.95
CA SER A 103 -5.13 -1.70 29.44
C SER A 103 -4.44 -3.00 29.04
N TYR A 104 -4.09 -3.15 27.77
CA TYR A 104 -3.21 -4.24 27.35
C TYR A 104 -1.77 -3.72 27.43
N THR A 105 -1.18 -3.72 28.62
CA THR A 105 0.28 -3.75 28.70
C THR A 105 0.72 -5.11 28.17
N TYR A 106 1.65 -5.13 27.23
CA TYR A 106 2.07 -6.34 26.52
C TYR A 106 2.65 -7.41 27.46
N GLU A 107 3.03 -7.01 28.68
CA GLU A 107 3.70 -7.82 29.69
C GLU A 107 2.72 -8.66 30.56
N GLU A 108 1.47 -8.24 30.75
CA GLU A 108 0.53 -8.88 31.69
C GLU A 108 -0.19 -10.13 31.16
N ARG A 109 -0.04 -10.48 29.87
CA ARG A 109 -0.57 -11.75 29.36
C ARG A 109 0.24 -12.97 29.79
N ILE A 110 1.44 -12.77 30.35
CA ILE A 110 2.33 -13.88 30.76
C ILE A 110 2.13 -14.22 32.25
N THR A 111 1.65 -13.30 33.09
CA THR A 111 1.67 -13.45 34.56
C THR A 111 0.34 -13.82 35.22
N ASN A 112 -0.82 -13.62 34.57
CA ASN A 112 -2.12 -13.76 35.23
C ASN A 112 -2.70 -15.19 35.31
N VAL A 113 -1.87 -16.25 35.36
CA VAL A 113 -2.32 -17.65 35.56
C VAL A 113 -1.91 -18.21 36.93
N VAL A 114 -1.12 -17.51 37.73
CA VAL A 114 -0.67 -18.02 39.04
C VAL A 114 -0.99 -17.02 40.13
N THR A 115 -2.21 -17.08 40.67
CA THR A 115 -2.51 -16.71 42.07
C THR A 115 -3.95 -17.14 42.39
N PHE A 116 -4.10 -18.40 42.83
CA PHE A 116 -5.31 -18.83 43.53
C PHE A 116 -5.02 -18.88 45.04
N ARG A 117 -5.91 -18.27 45.81
CA ARG A 117 -5.92 -18.07 47.27
C ARG A 117 -5.87 -19.38 48.07
N GLY A 118 -5.06 -19.36 49.11
CA GLY A 118 -5.30 -19.91 50.45
C GLY A 118 -4.46 -19.03 51.40
N ASN A 119 -4.94 -18.47 52.49
CA ASN A 119 -5.40 -19.18 53.68
C ASN A 119 -6.25 -18.23 54.55
N GLU A 120 -7.41 -18.70 55.00
CA GLU A 120 -8.11 -18.17 56.18
C GLU A 120 -8.03 -19.25 57.25
N THR A 121 -7.37 -18.96 58.36
CA THR A 121 -7.37 -19.80 59.57
C THR A 121 -8.34 -19.20 60.58
N HIS A 122 -9.46 -19.88 60.80
CA HIS A 122 -10.37 -19.62 61.91
C HIS A 122 -9.86 -20.34 63.16
N HIS A 123 -9.71 -19.57 64.24
CA HIS A 123 -9.62 -20.05 65.61
C HIS A 123 -10.95 -20.69 66.05
N THR A 124 -10.90 -21.85 66.70
CA THR A 124 -11.96 -22.25 67.64
C THR A 124 -11.38 -23.14 68.75
N GLU A 125 -11.89 -22.90 69.95
CA GLU A 125 -11.42 -23.32 71.26
C GLU A 125 -11.65 -24.79 71.61
N VAL A 126 -10.92 -25.16 72.67
CA VAL A 126 -10.80 -26.39 73.45
C VAL A 126 -12.11 -26.83 74.11
N CYS A 127 -12.31 -28.14 74.26
CA CYS A 127 -13.04 -28.77 75.40
C CYS A 127 -12.43 -30.14 75.73
N ASP A 128 -12.39 -30.46 77.04
CA ASP A 128 -11.59 -31.51 77.71
C ASP A 128 -12.13 -32.96 77.69
N ALA A 129 -11.18 -33.88 77.93
CA ALA A 129 -11.25 -35.24 78.52
C ALA A 129 -11.65 -36.46 77.64
N PRO A 130 -11.30 -37.72 78.00
CA PRO A 130 -10.35 -38.23 79.01
C PRO A 130 -9.23 -39.16 78.46
N SER A 131 -8.24 -39.36 79.33
CA SER A 131 -7.05 -40.21 79.23
C SER A 131 -7.32 -41.68 78.88
N VAL A 132 -6.62 -42.19 77.85
CA VAL A 132 -6.39 -43.62 77.56
C VAL A 132 -4.93 -43.81 77.10
N GLU A 133 -4.19 -44.68 77.79
CA GLU A 133 -2.81 -45.12 77.45
C GLU A 133 -2.80 -46.18 76.32
N PRO A 134 -1.65 -46.67 75.84
CA PRO A 134 -0.78 -46.06 74.83
C PRO A 134 -0.77 -46.89 73.53
N GLN A 135 -1.23 -46.33 72.41
CA GLN A 135 -1.13 -46.92 71.06
C GLN A 135 -0.08 -46.21 70.18
N GLN A 136 0.95 -45.62 70.79
CA GLN A 136 1.95 -44.75 70.13
C GLN A 136 2.66 -45.36 68.91
N ASN A 137 2.70 -46.69 68.75
CA ASN A 137 3.35 -47.32 67.61
C ASN A 137 2.49 -47.33 66.32
N ILE A 138 1.15 -47.27 66.45
CA ILE A 138 0.24 -47.32 65.29
C ILE A 138 0.10 -45.94 64.65
N GLU A 139 0.08 -44.87 65.47
CA GLU A 139 -0.02 -43.50 64.97
C GLU A 139 1.21 -43.08 64.17
N ASP A 140 2.41 -43.48 64.58
CA ASP A 140 3.65 -43.16 63.86
C ASP A 140 3.73 -43.89 62.51
N GLU A 141 3.29 -45.15 62.45
CA GLU A 141 3.25 -45.89 61.18
C GLU A 141 2.18 -45.33 60.23
N LEU A 142 1.02 -44.92 60.77
CA LEU A 142 -0.04 -44.28 60.00
C LEU A 142 0.39 -42.90 59.49
N SER A 143 1.07 -42.12 60.34
CA SER A 143 1.62 -40.80 60.01
C SER A 143 2.63 -40.89 58.87
N ASN A 144 3.56 -41.86 58.91
CA ASN A 144 4.52 -42.10 57.84
C ASN A 144 3.85 -42.52 56.52
N LYS A 145 2.82 -43.38 56.57
CA LYS A 145 2.06 -43.76 55.37
C LYS A 145 1.28 -42.59 54.78
N VAL A 146 0.67 -41.75 55.61
CA VAL A 146 -0.02 -40.52 55.18
C VAL A 146 0.96 -39.54 54.54
N PHE A 147 2.17 -39.39 55.10
CA PHE A 147 3.21 -38.54 54.53
C PHE A 147 3.65 -39.02 53.13
N GLU A 148 3.91 -40.32 52.96
CA GLU A 148 4.27 -40.89 51.66
C GLU A 148 3.15 -40.79 50.62
N ILE A 149 1.89 -40.97 51.03
CA ILE A 149 0.73 -40.77 50.14
C ILE A 149 0.63 -39.30 49.71
N THR A 150 0.81 -38.36 50.65
CA THR A 150 0.75 -36.91 50.38
C THR A 150 1.83 -36.50 49.38
N LYS A 151 3.07 -36.98 49.56
CA LYS A 151 4.19 -36.73 48.63
C LYS A 151 3.95 -37.32 47.24
N LYS A 152 3.32 -38.49 47.14
CA LYS A 152 2.90 -39.06 45.84
C LYS A 152 1.82 -38.21 45.18
N LEU A 153 0.86 -37.71 45.95
CA LEU A 153 -0.23 -36.86 45.45
C LEU A 153 0.29 -35.53 44.90
N GLU A 154 1.23 -34.87 45.58
CA GLU A 154 1.91 -33.65 45.10
C GLU A 154 2.66 -33.87 43.78
N ASN A 155 3.33 -35.02 43.63
CA ASN A 155 4.01 -35.38 42.38
C ASN A 155 3.03 -35.66 41.23
N LEU A 156 1.83 -36.15 41.52
CA LEU A 156 0.78 -36.38 40.52
C LEU A 156 0.10 -35.06 40.10
N THR A 157 -0.17 -34.15 41.03
CA THR A 157 -0.75 -32.84 40.74
C THR A 157 0.22 -31.96 39.95
N THR A 158 1.52 -31.96 40.27
CA THR A 158 2.54 -31.25 39.49
C THR A 158 2.65 -31.77 38.04
N LYS A 159 2.65 -33.10 37.84
CA LYS A 159 2.58 -33.71 36.51
C LYS A 159 1.32 -33.30 35.74
N THR A 160 0.19 -33.18 36.43
CA THR A 160 -1.08 -32.76 35.82
C THR A 160 -1.02 -31.29 35.37
N CYS A 161 -0.45 -30.41 36.18
CA CYS A 161 -0.24 -29.00 35.84
C CYS A 161 0.69 -28.83 34.61
N ALA A 162 1.80 -29.58 34.56
CA ALA A 162 2.71 -29.58 33.41
C ALA A 162 2.01 -30.00 32.11
N ASN A 163 1.12 -31.01 32.17
CA ASN A 163 0.33 -31.44 31.02
C ASN A 163 -0.66 -30.37 30.53
N VAL A 164 -1.24 -29.57 31.43
CA VAL A 164 -2.12 -28.45 31.05
C VAL A 164 -1.33 -27.37 30.31
N LEU A 165 -0.15 -27.01 30.81
CA LEU A 165 0.73 -26.03 30.17
C LEU A 165 1.19 -26.50 28.78
N LEU A 166 1.59 -27.77 28.65
CA LEU A 166 1.97 -28.35 27.35
C LEU A 166 0.80 -28.32 26.35
N LYS A 167 -0.42 -28.66 26.78
CA LYS A 167 -1.62 -28.55 25.93
C LYS A 167 -1.88 -27.12 25.47
N GLN A 168 -1.70 -26.14 26.36
CA GLN A 168 -1.84 -24.73 26.01
C GLN A 168 -0.77 -24.29 24.99
N GLN A 169 0.49 -24.70 25.18
CA GLN A 169 1.57 -24.43 24.23
C GLN A 169 1.29 -25.05 22.86
N ILE A 170 0.81 -26.31 22.81
CA ILE A 170 0.42 -26.98 21.56
C ILE A 170 -0.68 -26.19 20.84
N ASN A 171 -1.70 -25.71 21.57
CA ASN A 171 -2.76 -24.91 20.97
C ASN A 171 -2.24 -23.57 20.42
N ASN A 172 -1.34 -22.90 21.13
CA ASN A 172 -0.71 -21.67 20.65
C ASN A 172 0.14 -21.89 19.38
N LEU A 173 0.89 -23.00 19.33
CA LEU A 173 1.64 -23.36 18.13
C LEU A 173 0.71 -23.67 16.96
N LYS A 174 -0.42 -24.35 17.22
CA LYS A 174 -1.44 -24.64 16.19
C LYS A 174 -2.08 -23.38 15.62
N THR A 175 -2.38 -22.38 16.44
CA THR A 175 -2.90 -21.09 15.96
C THR A 175 -1.86 -20.33 15.15
N LEU A 176 -0.60 -20.32 15.60
CA LEU A 176 0.51 -19.68 14.86
C LEU A 176 0.73 -20.31 13.49
N VAL A 177 0.74 -21.65 13.40
CA VAL A 177 0.86 -22.37 12.12
C VAL A 177 -0.30 -22.02 11.19
N SER A 178 -1.53 -21.94 11.72
CA SER A 178 -2.71 -21.56 10.93
C SER A 178 -2.62 -20.13 10.38
N GLN A 179 -2.09 -19.19 11.18
CA GLN A 179 -1.83 -17.82 10.74
C GLN A 179 -0.76 -17.76 9.64
N GLN A 180 0.36 -18.47 9.81
CA GLN A 180 1.42 -18.54 8.80
C GLN A 180 0.92 -19.10 7.47
N GLN A 181 0.06 -20.13 7.49
CA GLN A 181 -0.58 -20.66 6.29
C GLN A 181 -1.45 -19.62 5.56
N CYS A 182 -2.17 -18.78 6.30
CA CYS A 182 -2.94 -17.67 5.72
C CYS A 182 -2.05 -16.63 5.04
N THR A 183 -0.94 -16.26 5.69
CA THR A 183 0.07 -15.34 5.14
C THR A 183 0.68 -15.89 3.86
N ILE A 184 1.08 -17.16 3.85
CA ILE A 184 1.62 -17.84 2.65
C ILE A 184 0.61 -17.80 1.50
N LYS A 185 -0.66 -18.09 1.77
CA LYS A 185 -1.72 -18.03 0.75
C LYS A 185 -1.88 -16.63 0.15
N THR A 186 -1.78 -15.60 0.99
CA THR A 186 -1.87 -14.19 0.55
C THR A 186 -0.66 -13.77 -0.27
N LEU A 187 0.55 -14.15 0.16
CA LEU A 187 1.80 -13.90 -0.57
C LEU A 187 1.76 -14.58 -1.94
N LYS A 188 1.38 -15.87 -2.02
CA LYS A 188 1.21 -16.59 -3.29
C LYS A 188 0.29 -15.84 -4.26
N ARG A 189 -0.86 -15.34 -3.79
CA ARG A 189 -1.78 -14.55 -4.61
C ARG A 189 -1.15 -13.25 -5.12
N ARG A 190 -0.36 -12.55 -4.29
CA ARG A 190 0.35 -11.32 -4.70
C ARG A 190 1.41 -11.63 -5.76
N THR A 191 2.21 -12.68 -5.56
CA THR A 191 3.20 -13.15 -6.53
C THR A 191 2.57 -13.50 -7.86
N SER A 192 1.44 -14.23 -7.88
CA SER A 192 0.72 -14.53 -9.13
C SER A 192 0.23 -13.27 -9.85
N LYS A 193 -0.25 -12.25 -9.12
CA LYS A 193 -0.64 -10.97 -9.72
C LYS A 193 0.56 -10.23 -10.32
N GLN A 194 1.70 -10.22 -9.63
CA GLN A 194 2.93 -9.63 -10.15
C GLN A 194 3.41 -10.37 -11.41
N GLN A 195 3.35 -11.70 -11.41
CA GLN A 195 3.73 -12.50 -12.58
C GLN A 195 2.89 -12.16 -13.82
N ARG A 196 1.57 -11.95 -13.66
CA ARG A 196 0.71 -11.50 -14.77
C ARG A 196 1.12 -10.12 -15.31
N LYS A 197 1.48 -9.18 -14.42
CA LYS A 197 1.98 -7.85 -14.85
C LYS A 197 3.28 -7.97 -15.64
N ILE A 198 4.20 -8.82 -15.19
CA ILE A 198 5.47 -9.08 -15.89
C ILE A 198 5.21 -9.66 -17.28
N CYS A 199 4.30 -10.63 -17.42
CA CYS A 199 3.89 -11.18 -18.71
C CYS A 199 3.34 -10.09 -19.64
N ASN A 200 2.38 -9.28 -19.18
CA ASN A 200 1.80 -8.20 -19.99
C ASN A 200 2.86 -7.18 -20.44
N LEU A 201 3.79 -6.80 -19.56
CA LEU A 201 4.87 -5.89 -19.91
C LEU A 201 5.83 -6.49 -20.94
N LYS A 202 6.09 -7.80 -20.86
CA LYS A 202 6.90 -8.53 -21.85
C LYS A 202 6.28 -8.44 -23.25
N ASP A 203 4.96 -8.56 -23.35
CA ASP A 203 4.23 -8.46 -24.62
C ASP A 203 4.27 -7.04 -25.21
N VAL A 204 4.13 -6.02 -24.36
CA VAL A 204 4.28 -4.60 -24.77
C VAL A 204 5.70 -4.34 -25.27
N VAL A 205 6.72 -4.79 -24.53
CA VAL A 205 8.13 -4.63 -24.96
C VAL A 205 8.39 -5.36 -26.27
N SER A 206 7.85 -6.57 -26.47
CA SER A 206 7.96 -7.29 -27.73
C SER A 206 7.34 -6.51 -28.89
N SER A 207 6.15 -5.93 -28.68
CA SER A 207 5.45 -5.11 -29.67
C SER A 207 6.22 -3.84 -30.03
N LEU A 208 6.80 -3.17 -29.04
CA LEU A 208 7.64 -1.99 -29.25
C LEU A 208 8.93 -2.33 -30.01
N ARG A 209 9.59 -3.45 -29.67
CA ARG A 209 10.76 -3.92 -30.43
C ARG A 209 10.45 -4.18 -31.90
N LYS A 210 9.28 -4.77 -32.21
CA LYS A 210 8.84 -4.97 -33.60
C LYS A 210 8.64 -3.63 -34.32
N LYS A 211 8.04 -2.64 -33.66
CA LYS A 211 7.87 -1.29 -34.23
C LYS A 211 9.21 -0.60 -34.47
N ILE A 212 10.14 -0.67 -33.52
CA ILE A 212 11.49 -0.12 -33.68
C ILE A 212 12.16 -0.75 -34.90
N ASN A 213 12.18 -2.08 -35.00
CA ASN A 213 12.77 -2.79 -36.12
C ASN A 213 12.09 -2.44 -37.46
N TYR A 214 10.76 -2.29 -37.47
CA TYR A 214 10.03 -1.80 -38.64
C TYR A 214 10.51 -0.40 -39.07
N TYR A 215 10.64 0.54 -38.13
CA TYR A 215 11.12 1.87 -38.47
C TYR A 215 12.60 1.88 -38.86
N GLU A 216 13.46 1.10 -38.22
CA GLU A 216 14.87 0.97 -38.59
C GLU A 216 15.04 0.46 -40.03
N ASN A 217 14.27 -0.55 -40.44
CA ASN A 217 14.35 -1.09 -41.80
C ASN A 217 13.72 -0.17 -42.86
N ASN A 218 12.72 0.64 -42.49
CA ASN A 218 12.07 1.59 -43.40
C ASN A 218 12.70 3.01 -43.34
N SER A 219 13.58 3.28 -42.38
CA SER A 219 14.32 4.54 -42.22
C SER A 219 15.36 4.77 -43.32
N VAL A 220 15.46 3.88 -44.31
CA VAL A 220 16.20 4.10 -45.56
C VAL A 220 15.71 5.38 -46.28
N ASP A 221 14.49 5.86 -45.99
CA ASP A 221 13.94 7.11 -46.53
C ASP A 221 14.52 8.40 -45.92
N VAL A 222 15.25 8.33 -44.79
CA VAL A 222 15.95 9.51 -44.22
C VAL A 222 17.09 9.95 -45.14
N ASN A 223 17.72 9.01 -45.85
CA ASN A 223 18.74 9.33 -46.85
C ASN A 223 18.13 10.02 -48.08
N LYS A 224 16.92 9.62 -48.51
CA LYS A 224 16.18 10.33 -49.57
C LYS A 224 15.80 11.75 -49.15
N PHE A 225 15.45 11.97 -47.88
CA PHE A 225 15.19 13.31 -47.37
C PHE A 225 16.46 14.18 -47.35
N GLN A 226 17.61 13.59 -47.05
CA GLN A 226 18.90 14.27 -47.09
C GLN A 226 19.31 14.64 -48.52
N GLU A 227 19.16 13.72 -49.48
CA GLU A 227 19.39 13.96 -50.91
C GLU A 227 18.48 15.10 -51.43
N ASN A 228 17.20 15.10 -51.07
CA ASN A 228 16.27 16.17 -51.44
C ASN A 228 16.66 17.53 -50.84
N THR A 229 17.23 17.54 -49.63
CA THR A 229 17.69 18.78 -48.97
C THR A 229 18.93 19.35 -49.64
N GLU A 230 19.86 18.48 -50.08
CA GLU A 230 21.02 18.88 -50.86
C GLU A 230 20.62 19.42 -52.25
N LEU A 231 19.63 18.78 -52.88
CA LEU A 231 19.09 19.19 -54.17
C LEU A 231 18.42 20.57 -54.09
N LEU A 232 17.64 20.84 -53.04
CA LEU A 232 17.07 22.16 -52.77
C LEU A 232 18.14 23.23 -52.54
N SER A 233 19.26 22.88 -51.90
CA SER A 233 20.37 23.80 -51.64
C SER A 233 21.09 24.17 -52.95
N ARG A 234 21.26 23.22 -53.87
CA ARG A 234 21.79 23.47 -55.22
C ARG A 234 20.87 24.35 -56.05
N ILE A 235 19.56 24.09 -56.04
CA ILE A 235 18.58 24.91 -56.75
C ILE A 235 18.64 26.37 -56.26
N LYS A 236 18.74 26.58 -54.94
CA LYS A 236 18.88 27.93 -54.38
C LYS A 236 20.13 28.66 -54.89
N LEU A 237 21.27 27.98 -54.97
CA LEU A 237 22.50 28.58 -55.51
C LEU A 237 22.35 28.96 -56.98
N ILE A 238 21.78 28.09 -57.81
CA ILE A 238 21.54 28.36 -59.24
C ILE A 238 20.62 29.58 -59.42
N ILE A 239 19.57 29.69 -58.61
CA ILE A 239 18.66 30.84 -58.65
C ILE A 239 19.42 32.12 -58.25
N GLN A 240 20.23 32.06 -57.19
CA GLN A 240 21.00 33.21 -56.72
C GLN A 240 22.01 33.68 -57.78
N ASP A 241 22.77 32.77 -58.39
CA ASP A 241 23.73 33.09 -59.45
C ASP A 241 23.03 33.78 -60.65
N TYR A 242 21.85 33.29 -61.04
CA TYR A 242 21.05 33.91 -62.11
C TYR A 242 20.59 35.34 -61.77
N PHE A 243 20.19 35.59 -60.51
CA PHE A 243 19.82 36.93 -60.05
C PHE A 243 21.02 37.87 -59.98
N ASP A 244 22.18 37.37 -59.60
CA ASP A 244 23.42 38.16 -59.53
C ASP A 244 23.92 38.52 -60.93
N GLU A 245 23.80 37.61 -61.91
CA GLU A 245 24.12 37.89 -63.32
C GLU A 245 23.18 38.94 -63.93
N THR A 246 21.87 38.85 -63.67
CA THR A 246 20.86 39.77 -64.25
C THR A 246 20.85 41.17 -63.62
N ASN A 247 21.40 41.34 -62.42
CA ASN A 247 21.49 42.65 -61.75
C ASN A 247 22.67 43.52 -62.22
N THR A 248 23.59 43.00 -63.06
CA THR A 248 24.78 43.76 -63.48
C THR A 248 24.58 44.70 -64.67
N GLY A 249 23.33 44.86 -65.14
CA GLY A 249 22.91 46.07 -65.84
C GLY A 249 22.38 45.85 -67.25
N ASN A 250 21.05 45.86 -67.39
CA ASN A 250 20.35 46.73 -68.32
C ASN A 250 18.84 46.69 -68.00
N GLN A 251 18.21 47.86 -67.91
CA GLN A 251 16.78 47.98 -67.62
C GLN A 251 15.94 47.50 -68.83
N ASN A 252 14.85 46.78 -68.53
CA ASN A 252 13.64 46.55 -69.36
C ASN A 252 13.47 45.22 -70.10
N CYS A 253 13.78 44.07 -69.50
CA CYS A 253 13.18 42.80 -69.90
C CYS A 253 12.61 42.08 -68.68
N GLU A 254 11.28 42.00 -68.59
CA GLU A 254 10.57 41.17 -67.61
C GLU A 254 10.73 39.70 -68.04
N PRO A 255 11.40 38.84 -67.26
CA PRO A 255 11.64 37.46 -67.67
C PRO A 255 10.36 36.62 -67.55
N ASP A 256 10.03 35.89 -68.61
CA ASP A 256 8.93 34.92 -68.63
C ASP A 256 9.27 33.72 -67.74
N MET A 257 8.76 33.75 -66.51
CA MET A 257 8.89 32.69 -65.49
C MET A 257 8.45 31.31 -65.99
N GLU A 258 7.63 31.25 -67.04
CA GLU A 258 7.15 29.99 -67.59
C GLU A 258 8.19 29.28 -68.47
N GLU A 259 9.14 30.01 -69.07
CA GLU A 259 10.22 29.45 -69.88
C GLU A 259 11.34 28.86 -69.00
N ILE A 260 11.63 29.50 -67.86
CA ILE A 260 12.61 29.03 -66.87
C ILE A 260 12.16 27.71 -66.23
N LEU A 261 10.86 27.57 -65.94
CA LEU A 261 10.30 26.34 -65.40
C LEU A 261 10.25 25.20 -66.45
N LYS A 262 10.17 25.52 -67.76
CA LYS A 262 10.20 24.50 -68.84
C LYS A 262 11.59 23.93 -69.09
N LEU A 263 12.66 24.72 -68.91
CA LEU A 263 14.04 24.27 -69.18
C LEU A 263 14.59 23.24 -68.17
N ASN A 264 14.07 23.21 -66.93
CA ASN A 264 14.56 22.29 -65.90
C ASN A 264 13.77 20.97 -65.77
N VAL A 265 12.61 20.84 -66.42
CA VAL A 265 11.75 19.64 -66.33
C VAL A 265 12.08 18.59 -67.40
N GLY A 266 13.00 18.89 -68.33
CA GLY A 266 13.36 18.01 -69.45
C GLY A 266 14.19 16.77 -69.12
N ARG A 267 14.57 16.50 -67.85
CA ARG A 267 15.34 15.31 -67.49
C ARG A 267 14.48 14.30 -66.71
N ARG A 268 13.88 13.39 -67.48
CA ARG A 268 13.18 12.13 -67.14
C ARG A 268 13.03 11.83 -65.64
N PHE A 269 11.82 12.06 -65.14
CA PHE A 269 11.26 11.26 -64.05
C PHE A 269 10.05 10.52 -64.63
N ASP A 270 10.24 9.25 -64.94
CA ASP A 270 9.13 8.33 -65.19
C ASP A 270 8.58 7.92 -63.82
N GLU A 271 7.39 8.41 -63.45
CA GLU A 271 6.38 7.79 -62.56
C GLU A 271 5.36 8.83 -62.06
N GLU A 272 4.07 8.59 -62.35
CA GLU A 272 2.91 9.46 -62.06
C GLU A 272 2.75 9.81 -60.57
N GLU A 273 3.32 9.03 -59.66
CA GLU A 273 3.24 9.28 -58.21
C GLU A 273 4.20 10.40 -57.75
N SER A 274 5.31 10.61 -58.48
CA SER A 274 6.25 11.70 -58.23
C SER A 274 5.65 13.07 -58.61
N VAL A 275 4.81 13.11 -59.64
CA VAL A 275 4.19 14.35 -60.14
C VAL A 275 3.21 14.92 -59.13
N THR A 276 2.38 14.08 -58.50
CA THR A 276 1.43 14.55 -57.48
C THR A 276 2.12 15.00 -56.19
N THR A 277 3.20 14.33 -55.81
CA THR A 277 4.02 14.71 -54.65
C THR A 277 4.74 16.03 -54.93
N MET A 278 5.37 16.17 -56.10
CA MET A 278 6.04 17.39 -56.53
C MET A 278 5.07 18.57 -56.68
N GLN A 279 3.88 18.36 -57.27
CA GLN A 279 2.84 19.39 -57.34
C GLN A 279 2.37 19.86 -55.95
N LYS A 280 2.30 18.95 -54.97
CA LYS A 280 2.01 19.31 -53.57
C LYS A 280 3.15 20.11 -52.96
N THR A 281 4.40 19.70 -53.17
CA THR A 281 5.58 20.43 -52.66
C THR A 281 5.70 21.82 -53.30
N THR A 282 5.51 21.95 -54.61
CA THR A 282 5.52 23.22 -55.33
C THR A 282 4.40 24.14 -54.85
N LYS A 283 3.18 23.62 -54.64
CA LYS A 283 2.08 24.40 -54.05
C LYS A 283 2.41 24.90 -52.65
N ILE A 284 3.03 24.05 -51.81
CA ILE A 284 3.46 24.45 -50.47
C ILE A 284 4.48 25.58 -50.57
N VAL A 285 5.54 25.43 -51.38
CA VAL A 285 6.59 26.45 -51.55
C VAL A 285 6.02 27.79 -52.04
N ILE A 286 5.09 27.78 -53.01
CA ILE A 286 4.42 28.99 -53.49
C ILE A 286 3.61 29.66 -52.36
N ILE A 287 2.90 28.88 -51.54
CA ILE A 287 2.13 29.40 -50.40
C ILE A 287 3.07 30.00 -49.35
N THR A 288 4.17 29.33 -49.00
CA THR A 288 5.12 29.88 -48.01
C THR A 288 5.80 31.15 -48.52
N PHE A 289 6.16 31.19 -49.80
CA PHE A 289 6.80 32.36 -50.40
C PHE A 289 5.85 33.57 -50.48
N THR A 290 4.59 33.35 -50.85
CA THR A 290 3.57 34.41 -50.85
C THR A 290 3.25 34.91 -49.44
N GLN A 291 3.25 34.04 -48.43
CA GLN A 291 3.08 34.45 -47.04
C GLN A 291 4.26 35.27 -46.50
N LEU A 292 5.49 34.87 -46.82
CA LEU A 292 6.71 35.60 -46.43
C LEU A 292 6.75 37.01 -47.04
N ASN A 293 6.45 37.13 -48.33
CA ASN A 293 6.41 38.44 -49.01
C ASN A 293 5.30 39.33 -48.44
N LYS A 294 4.15 38.77 -48.07
CA LYS A 294 3.08 39.52 -47.40
C LYS A 294 3.53 40.05 -46.04
N THR A 295 4.19 39.23 -45.23
CA THR A 295 4.72 39.67 -43.93
C THR A 295 5.83 40.72 -44.04
N GLN A 296 6.67 40.67 -45.08
CA GLN A 296 7.66 41.73 -45.33
C GLN A 296 7.02 43.05 -45.75
N LEU A 297 5.97 43.01 -46.58
CA LEU A 297 5.21 44.20 -46.96
C LEU A 297 4.52 44.83 -45.74
N ASP A 298 3.87 44.03 -44.91
CA ASP A 298 3.19 44.50 -43.70
C ASP A 298 4.17 45.16 -42.69
N ILE A 299 5.41 44.67 -42.59
CA ILE A 299 6.46 45.28 -41.77
C ILE A 299 6.92 46.62 -42.36
N SER A 300 7.07 46.73 -43.69
CA SER A 300 7.48 47.98 -44.35
C SER A 300 6.42 49.09 -44.33
N VAL A 301 5.13 48.73 -44.24
CA VAL A 301 4.02 49.68 -44.14
C VAL A 301 3.83 50.16 -42.69
N ALA A 302 4.32 49.40 -41.71
CA ALA A 302 4.23 49.72 -40.29
C ALA A 302 5.38 50.59 -39.75
N THR A 303 6.43 50.82 -40.54
CA THR A 303 7.59 51.68 -40.22
C THR A 303 7.52 53.00 -40.98
#